data_AF-A0A821LYI1-F1
#
_entry.id   AF-A0A821LYI1-F1
#
_cell.length_a   1.000
_cell.length_b   1.000
_cell.length_c   1.000
_cell.angle_alpha   90.00
_cell.angle_beta   90.00
_cell.angle_gamma   90.00
#
_symmetry.space_group_name_H-M   'P 1'
#
loop_
_entity.id
_entity.type
_entity.pdbx_description
1 polymer ?
#
loop_
_entity_poly.entity_id
_entity_poly.type
_entity_poly.pdbx_seq_one_letter_code
_entity_poly.pdbx_strand_id
1 'polypeptide(L)'
;EWFDQRLVWNASDFNGLTTLRLPCSKIWVPDIVLYNSADDYTQGYYQSKAMVDSNGHVFWPPPAKFRSSCKIDVTFFPFDDQLCKLKFGSWIYDAAQVNLTKRRDNVDMTNYIRSGEWHILNIAIKRHDVTYPCCPGIYYPDVTIY
;
A
#
# COMPACT_ATOMS: atom_id res chain seq x y z
N GLU A 1 5.00 -4.89 4.07
CA GLU A 1 6.00 -5.90 4.45
C GLU A 1 5.34 -7.27 4.42
N TRP A 2 6.10 -8.32 4.19
CA TRP A 2 5.60 -9.70 4.14
C TRP A 2 6.74 -10.66 4.50
N PHE A 3 6.46 -11.97 4.55
CA PHE A 3 7.47 -13.00 4.70
C PHE A 3 7.55 -13.84 3.42
N ASP A 4 8.77 -14.08 2.92
CA ASP A 4 9.04 -14.99 1.80
C ASP A 4 9.94 -16.13 2.27
N GLN A 5 9.36 -17.34 2.33
CA GLN A 5 10.04 -18.54 2.82
C GLN A 5 11.20 -18.99 1.92
N ARG A 6 11.26 -18.52 0.66
CA ARG A 6 12.35 -18.81 -0.28
C ARG A 6 13.56 -17.91 -0.04
N LEU A 7 13.42 -16.85 0.75
CA LEU A 7 14.45 -15.86 1.05
C LEU A 7 14.95 -15.99 2.50
N VAL A 8 15.00 -17.22 3.02
CA VAL A 8 15.50 -17.55 4.36
C VAL A 8 16.90 -18.13 4.24
N TRP A 9 17.82 -17.68 5.10
CA TRP A 9 19.17 -18.26 5.20
C TRP A 9 19.68 -18.23 6.63
N ASN A 10 20.63 -19.11 6.94
CA ASN A 10 21.34 -19.06 8.21
C ASN A 10 22.48 -18.03 8.14
N ALA A 11 22.40 -16.98 8.96
CA ALA A 11 23.39 -15.90 8.94
C ALA A 11 24.82 -16.40 9.22
N SER A 12 24.99 -17.46 10.03
CA SER A 12 26.32 -18.02 10.33
C SER A 12 27.04 -18.55 9.10
N ASP A 13 26.30 -19.05 8.11
CA ASP A 13 26.85 -19.62 6.88
C ASP A 13 27.37 -18.51 5.94
N PHE A 14 26.98 -17.26 6.21
CA PHE A 14 27.31 -16.07 5.43
C PHE A 14 27.97 -14.99 6.30
N ASN A 15 28.89 -15.38 7.19
CA ASN A 15 29.69 -14.45 8.02
C ASN A 15 28.84 -13.47 8.85
N GLY A 16 27.72 -13.93 9.40
CA GLY A 16 26.80 -13.12 10.19
C GLY A 16 25.93 -12.15 9.39
N LEU A 17 25.82 -12.31 8.07
CA LEU A 17 24.97 -11.46 7.22
C LEU A 17 23.49 -11.67 7.56
N THR A 18 22.85 -10.65 8.13
CA THR A 18 21.45 -10.70 8.56
C THR A 18 20.48 -9.98 7.63
N THR A 19 20.93 -9.00 6.84
CA THR A 19 20.05 -8.22 5.96
C THR A 19 20.69 -7.99 4.59
N LEU A 20 19.91 -8.19 3.54
CA LEU A 20 20.26 -7.96 2.14
C LEU A 20 19.38 -6.88 1.53
N ARG A 21 19.91 -6.17 0.52
CA ARG A 21 19.16 -5.19 -0.29
C ARG A 21 19.06 -5.70 -1.72
N LEU A 22 17.89 -6.20 -2.10
CA LEU A 22 17.66 -6.81 -3.41
C LEU A 22 16.78 -5.89 -4.29
N PRO A 23 17.02 -5.77 -5.60
CA PRO A 23 16.09 -5.11 -6.51
C PRO A 23 14.71 -5.77 -6.44
N CYS A 24 13.63 -4.99 -6.36
CA CYS A 24 12.26 -5.53 -6.27
C CYS A 24 11.89 -6.40 -7.47
N SER A 25 12.48 -6.17 -8.64
CA SER A 25 12.30 -6.98 -9.85
C SER A 25 12.90 -8.40 -9.78
N LYS A 26 13.68 -8.71 -8.73
CA LYS A 26 14.30 -10.04 -8.52
C LYS A 26 13.59 -10.89 -7.48
N ILE A 27 12.57 -10.35 -6.84
CA ILE A 27 11.78 -11.05 -5.83
C ILE A 27 10.30 -10.96 -6.19
N TRP A 28 9.47 -11.81 -5.58
CA TRP A 28 8.03 -11.62 -5.68
C TRP A 28 7.63 -10.35 -4.91
N VAL A 29 6.72 -9.59 -5.48
CA VAL A 29 6.17 -8.36 -4.90
C VAL A 29 4.66 -8.44 -5.00
N PRO A 30 3.91 -8.12 -3.93
CA PRO A 30 2.45 -8.14 -4.00
C PRO A 30 1.94 -7.08 -4.99
N ASP A 31 0.92 -7.43 -5.74
CA ASP A 31 0.27 -6.60 -6.78
C ASP A 31 -0.73 -5.60 -6.18
N ILE A 32 -0.32 -4.91 -5.11
CA ILE A 32 -1.16 -3.89 -4.48
C ILE A 32 -1.28 -2.71 -5.43
N VAL A 33 -2.50 -2.28 -5.72
CA VAL A 33 -2.80 -1.15 -6.60
C VAL A 33 -3.78 -0.18 -5.96
N LEU A 34 -3.82 1.05 -6.47
CA LEU A 34 -4.83 2.04 -6.12
C LEU A 34 -6.08 1.84 -7.00
N TYR A 35 -7.19 1.35 -6.44
CA TYR A 35 -8.40 1.03 -7.22
C TYR A 35 -9.08 2.25 -7.83
N ASN A 36 -9.12 3.37 -7.11
CA ASN A 36 -9.68 4.62 -7.61
C ASN A 36 -8.61 5.52 -8.23
N SER A 37 -7.63 4.92 -8.93
CA SER A 37 -6.62 5.65 -9.67
C SER A 37 -7.24 6.50 -10.78
N ALA A 38 -6.73 7.72 -10.95
CA ALA A 38 -7.03 8.60 -12.08
C ALA A 38 -5.95 8.55 -13.18
N ASP A 39 -4.89 7.74 -12.96
CA ASP A 39 -3.86 7.39 -13.94
C ASP A 39 -3.90 5.88 -14.23
N ASP A 40 -3.06 5.39 -15.15
CA ASP A 40 -2.85 3.95 -15.38
C ASP A 40 -2.46 3.21 -14.10
N TYR A 41 -3.08 2.05 -13.87
CA TYR A 41 -2.84 1.19 -12.69
C TYR A 41 -1.40 0.65 -12.56
N THR A 42 -0.56 0.84 -13.59
CA THR A 42 0.81 0.31 -13.67
C THR A 42 1.89 1.28 -13.19
N GLN A 43 1.58 2.55 -12.94
CA GLN A 43 2.60 3.60 -12.74
C GLN A 43 2.81 4.09 -11.29
N GLY A 44 2.19 3.45 -10.30
CA GLY A 44 2.17 3.97 -8.92
C GLY A 44 3.51 3.89 -8.17
N TYR A 45 4.29 2.82 -8.36
CA TYR A 45 5.48 2.52 -7.54
C TYR A 45 6.78 2.62 -8.34
N TYR A 46 7.74 3.40 -7.84
CA TYR A 46 9.07 3.47 -8.44
C TYR A 46 9.88 2.19 -8.15
N GLN A 47 10.61 1.71 -9.16
CA GLN A 47 11.53 0.58 -9.01
C GLN A 47 12.58 0.91 -7.93
N SER A 48 12.63 0.09 -6.89
CA SER A 48 13.48 0.31 -5.71
C SER A 48 14.03 -1.01 -5.18
N LYS A 49 14.92 -0.94 -4.19
CA LYS A 49 15.42 -2.12 -3.51
C LYS A 49 14.56 -2.43 -2.29
N ALA A 50 14.24 -3.71 -2.08
CA ALA A 50 13.66 -4.22 -0.86
C ALA A 50 14.77 -4.60 0.13
N MET A 51 14.52 -4.41 1.42
CA MET A 51 15.34 -4.96 2.50
C MET A 51 14.77 -6.32 2.88
N VAL A 52 15.63 -7.34 2.86
CA VAL A 52 15.28 -8.72 3.16
C VAL A 52 16.13 -9.17 4.33
N ASP A 53 15.49 -9.60 5.40
CA ASP A 53 16.15 -10.14 6.59
C ASP A 53 16.31 -11.66 6.47
N SER A 54 17.30 -12.24 7.17
CA SER A 54 17.66 -13.66 7.07
C SER A 54 16.55 -14.63 7.48
N ASN A 55 15.56 -14.15 8.24
CA ASN A 55 14.35 -14.89 8.60
C ASN A 55 13.26 -14.87 7.50
N GLY A 56 13.54 -14.28 6.33
CA GLY A 56 12.61 -14.16 5.21
C GLY A 56 11.68 -12.95 5.29
N HIS A 57 11.80 -12.08 6.30
CA HIS A 57 11.03 -10.84 6.37
C HIS A 57 11.48 -9.87 5.26
N VAL A 58 10.51 -9.36 4.50
CA VAL A 58 10.73 -8.41 3.41
C VAL A 58 10.06 -7.09 3.70
N PHE A 59 10.87 -6.03 3.81
CA PHE A 59 10.43 -4.66 3.92
C PHE A 59 10.74 -3.88 2.64
N TRP A 60 9.69 -3.51 1.91
CA TRP A 60 9.77 -2.77 0.64
C TRP A 60 8.91 -1.50 0.72
N PRO A 61 9.52 -0.33 1.01
CA PRO A 61 8.87 0.97 0.98
C PRO A 61 9.23 1.74 -0.31
N PRO A 62 8.62 1.44 -1.47
CA PRO A 62 8.90 2.18 -2.69
C PRO A 62 8.42 3.63 -2.58
N PRO A 63 9.17 4.60 -3.14
CA PRO A 63 8.58 5.89 -3.47
C PRO A 63 7.38 5.67 -4.38
N ALA A 64 6.33 6.49 -4.21
CA ALA A 64 5.12 6.36 -5.01
C ALA A 64 4.50 7.73 -5.29
N LYS A 65 3.90 7.88 -6.46
CA LYS A 65 3.09 9.03 -6.83
C LYS A 65 1.70 8.53 -7.22
N PHE A 66 0.70 8.91 -6.45
CA PHE A 66 -0.68 8.50 -6.67
C PHE A 66 -1.50 9.67 -7.20
N ARG A 67 -2.26 9.42 -8.25
CA ARG A 67 -3.38 10.27 -8.66
C ARG A 67 -4.66 9.47 -8.47
N SER A 68 -5.61 10.05 -7.77
CA SER A 68 -6.89 9.39 -7.47
C SER A 68 -8.06 10.25 -7.93
N SER A 69 -9.14 9.59 -8.32
CA SER A 69 -10.41 10.27 -8.51
C SER A 69 -11.03 10.56 -7.15
N CYS A 70 -11.34 11.83 -6.93
CA CYS A 70 -12.05 12.32 -5.76
C CYS A 70 -13.35 12.99 -6.20
N LYS A 71 -14.45 12.70 -5.50
CA LYS A 71 -15.73 13.37 -5.76
C LYS A 71 -15.69 14.74 -5.08
N ILE A 72 -15.52 15.79 -5.89
CA ILE A 72 -15.46 17.16 -5.42
C ILE A 72 -16.87 17.68 -5.12
N ASP A 73 -17.03 18.29 -3.96
CA ASP A 73 -18.25 19.01 -3.55
C ASP A 73 -17.95 20.52 -3.43
N VAL A 74 -18.46 21.33 -4.36
CA VAL A 74 -18.23 22.78 -4.41
C VAL A 74 -19.38 23.61 -3.83
N THR A 75 -20.28 22.98 -3.05
CA THR A 75 -21.46 23.67 -2.50
C THR A 75 -21.12 24.91 -1.67
N PHE A 76 -19.97 24.90 -0.98
CA PHE A 76 -19.53 25.97 -0.06
C PHE A 76 -18.24 26.67 -0.49
N PHE A 77 -17.84 26.54 -1.76
CA PHE A 77 -16.61 27.17 -2.27
C PHE A 77 -16.58 28.69 -1.96
N PRO A 78 -15.45 29.26 -1.48
CA PRO A 78 -14.11 28.67 -1.32
C PRO A 78 -13.81 28.08 0.08
N PHE A 79 -14.82 27.84 0.90
CA PHE A 79 -14.71 27.27 2.25
C PHE A 79 -15.31 25.85 2.28
N ASP A 80 -15.00 25.07 1.26
CA ASP A 80 -15.46 23.71 1.06
C ASP A 80 -14.50 22.66 1.66
N ASP A 81 -15.09 21.55 2.10
CA ASP A 81 -14.36 20.37 2.57
C ASP A 81 -14.41 19.27 1.52
N GLN A 82 -13.29 18.58 1.32
CA GLN A 82 -13.19 17.48 0.35
C GLN A 82 -12.83 16.16 1.04
N LEU A 83 -13.63 15.13 0.77
CA LEU A 83 -13.38 13.75 1.24
C LEU A 83 -12.77 12.91 0.11
N CYS A 84 -11.45 12.88 0.05
CA CYS A 84 -10.71 12.13 -0.97
C CYS A 84 -10.17 10.82 -0.40
N LYS A 85 -10.61 9.71 -1.00
CA LYS A 85 -10.24 8.36 -0.56
C LYS A 85 -9.08 7.84 -1.40
N LEU A 86 -8.17 7.09 -0.78
CA LEU A 86 -7.18 6.27 -1.49
C LEU A 86 -7.42 4.80 -1.13
N LYS A 87 -7.94 4.02 -2.07
CA LYS A 87 -8.33 2.62 -1.86
C LYS A 87 -7.28 1.67 -2.42
N PHE A 88 -6.56 0.95 -1.55
CA PHE A 88 -5.52 0.01 -1.93
C PHE A 88 -5.95 -1.44 -1.74
N GLY A 89 -5.66 -2.31 -2.71
CA GLY A 89 -5.93 -3.75 -2.64
C GLY A 89 -5.12 -4.53 -3.66
N SER A 90 -5.07 -5.86 -3.53
CA SER A 90 -4.47 -6.74 -4.54
C SER A 90 -5.35 -6.82 -5.78
N TRP A 91 -4.77 -6.75 -6.97
CA TRP A 91 -5.54 -6.77 -8.21
C TRP A 91 -6.08 -8.17 -8.56
N ILE A 92 -5.28 -9.21 -8.34
CA ILE A 92 -5.61 -10.58 -8.79
C ILE A 92 -5.84 -11.58 -7.67
N TYR A 93 -5.42 -11.28 -6.44
CA TYR A 93 -5.48 -12.23 -5.33
C TYR A 93 -6.64 -11.92 -4.37
N ASP A 94 -7.28 -12.98 -3.89
CA ASP A 94 -8.23 -12.90 -2.78
C ASP A 94 -7.53 -13.01 -1.40
N ALA A 95 -8.29 -12.84 -0.32
CA ALA A 95 -7.79 -12.84 1.06
C ALA A 95 -7.10 -14.14 1.48
N ALA A 96 -7.44 -15.29 0.88
CA ALA A 96 -6.79 -16.56 1.20
C ALA A 96 -5.37 -16.65 0.61
N GLN A 97 -5.10 -15.90 -0.46
CA GLN A 97 -3.80 -15.85 -1.12
C GLN A 97 -2.96 -14.66 -0.64
N VAL A 98 -3.54 -13.46 -0.61
CA VAL A 98 -2.89 -12.22 -0.13
C VAL A 98 -3.84 -11.49 0.80
N ASN A 99 -3.58 -11.59 2.10
CA ASN A 99 -4.33 -10.86 3.11
C ASN A 99 -3.69 -9.51 3.43
N LEU A 100 -4.18 -8.44 2.80
CA LEU A 100 -3.72 -7.08 3.06
C LEU A 100 -4.20 -6.57 4.43
N THR A 101 -3.28 -6.02 5.22
CA THR A 101 -3.57 -5.45 6.54
C THR A 101 -2.95 -4.06 6.70
N LYS A 102 -3.47 -3.28 7.65
CA LYS A 102 -2.90 -1.98 8.03
C LYS A 102 -1.68 -2.20 8.93
N ARG A 103 -0.58 -1.51 8.63
CA ARG A 103 0.63 -1.54 9.48
C ARG A 103 0.49 -0.72 10.75
N ARG A 104 -0.26 0.39 10.67
CA ARG A 104 -0.56 1.32 11.77
C ARG A 104 -2.00 1.81 11.61
N ASP A 105 -2.57 2.34 12.69
CA ASP A 105 -3.90 2.94 12.67
C ASP A 105 -3.91 4.37 12.10
N ASN A 106 -2.75 5.03 12.08
CA ASN A 106 -2.59 6.41 11.64
C ASN A 106 -1.56 6.50 10.50
N VAL A 107 -1.75 7.50 9.63
CA VAL A 107 -0.78 7.86 8.59
C VAL A 107 0.39 8.62 9.22
N ASP A 108 1.61 8.29 8.79
CA ASP A 108 2.81 9.01 9.22
C ASP A 108 2.91 10.37 8.51
N MET A 109 2.69 11.44 9.26
CA MET A 109 2.70 12.82 8.77
C MET A 109 3.99 13.57 9.11
N THR A 110 5.01 12.89 9.66
CA THR A 110 6.25 13.52 10.15
C THR A 110 6.96 14.34 9.06
N ASN A 111 6.90 13.89 7.80
CA ASN A 111 7.52 14.54 6.65
C ASN A 111 6.49 15.20 5.71
N TYR A 112 5.27 15.47 6.18
CA TYR A 112 4.25 16.12 5.36
C TYR A 112 4.61 17.58 5.06
N ILE A 113 4.56 17.94 3.77
CA ILE A 113 4.72 19.31 3.31
C ILE A 113 3.33 19.90 3.10
N ARG A 114 3.01 20.98 3.83
CA ARG A 114 1.69 21.60 3.81
C ARG A 114 1.36 22.16 2.42
N SER A 115 0.18 21.82 1.92
CA SER A 115 -0.39 22.44 0.71
C SER A 115 -0.74 23.91 0.96
N GLY A 116 -0.53 24.76 -0.06
CA GLY A 116 -0.90 26.17 -0.01
C GLY A 116 -2.41 26.42 -0.13
N GLU A 117 -3.15 25.48 -0.72
CA GLU A 117 -4.59 25.62 -1.00
C GLU A 117 -5.46 24.80 -0.05
N TRP A 118 -4.95 23.64 0.41
CA TRP A 118 -5.74 22.67 1.17
C TRP A 118 -5.18 22.46 2.58
N HIS A 119 -6.08 22.28 3.55
CA HIS A 119 -5.73 21.88 4.90
C HIS A 119 -6.28 20.49 5.19
N ILE A 120 -5.42 19.62 5.72
CA ILE A 120 -5.84 18.29 6.14
C ILE A 120 -6.54 18.43 7.49
N LEU A 121 -7.85 18.22 7.51
CA LEU A 121 -8.67 18.26 8.73
C LEU A 121 -8.61 16.94 9.50
N ASN A 122 -8.63 15.81 8.78
CA ASN A 122 -8.61 14.48 9.37
C ASN A 122 -8.01 13.47 8.37
N ILE A 123 -7.43 12.40 8.89
CA ILE A 123 -7.01 11.23 8.11
C ILE A 123 -7.43 9.98 8.87
N ALA A 124 -8.10 9.03 8.21
CA ALA A 124 -8.47 7.76 8.80
C ALA A 124 -8.10 6.57 7.91
N ILE A 125 -7.57 5.50 8.51
CA ILE A 125 -7.26 4.25 7.81
C ILE A 125 -8.29 3.19 8.21
N LYS A 126 -8.99 2.61 7.24
CA LYS A 126 -9.91 1.49 7.46
C LYS A 126 -9.58 0.32 6.55
N ARG A 127 -9.67 -0.89 7.10
CA ARG A 127 -9.60 -2.14 6.35
C ARG A 127 -11.03 -2.61 6.09
N HIS A 128 -11.30 -3.08 4.88
CA HIS A 128 -12.58 -3.68 4.51
C HIS A 128 -12.33 -5.07 3.92
N ASP A 129 -13.22 -6.01 4.24
CA ASP A 129 -13.31 -7.31 3.58
C ASP A 129 -14.53 -7.27 2.68
N VAL A 130 -14.31 -7.16 1.36
CA VAL A 130 -15.37 -7.01 0.38
C VAL A 130 -15.64 -8.36 -0.30
N THR A 131 -16.90 -8.72 -0.48
CA THR A 131 -17.29 -9.83 -1.34
C THR A 131 -17.97 -9.28 -2.59
N TYR A 132 -17.74 -9.92 -3.73
CA TYR A 132 -18.33 -9.49 -5.00
C TYR A 132 -19.44 -10.46 -5.43
N PRO A 133 -20.49 -9.96 -6.12
CA PRO A 133 -21.58 -10.82 -6.62
C PRO A 133 -21.12 -11.96 -7.53
N CYS A 134 -20.01 -11.80 -8.24
CA CYS A 134 -19.44 -12.85 -9.09
C CYS A 134 -18.89 -14.04 -8.28
N CYS A 135 -18.47 -13.81 -7.03
CA CYS A 135 -17.76 -14.79 -6.21
C CYS A 135 -18.24 -14.74 -4.74
N PRO A 136 -19.48 -15.19 -4.44
CA PRO A 136 -19.98 -15.22 -3.07
C PRO A 136 -19.08 -16.06 -2.16
N GLY A 137 -18.78 -15.56 -0.96
CA GLY A 137 -17.93 -16.24 0.03
C GLY A 137 -16.43 -16.06 -0.17
N ILE A 138 -15.98 -15.43 -1.27
CA ILE A 138 -14.59 -15.01 -1.47
C ILE A 138 -14.43 -13.56 -1.05
N TYR A 139 -13.47 -13.31 -0.16
CA TYR A 139 -13.19 -11.98 0.37
C TYR A 139 -12.00 -11.35 -0.34
N TYR A 140 -12.14 -10.09 -0.71
CA TYR A 140 -11.11 -9.26 -1.31
C TYR A 140 -10.81 -8.13 -0.34
N PRO A 141 -9.65 -8.15 0.34
CA PRO A 141 -9.33 -7.18 1.36
C PRO A 141 -8.83 -5.89 0.71
N ASP A 142 -9.29 -4.75 1.23
CA ASP A 142 -8.75 -3.43 0.89
C ASP A 142 -8.40 -2.63 2.13
N VAL A 143 -7.43 -1.74 1.98
CA VAL A 143 -7.12 -0.69 2.95
C VAL A 143 -7.41 0.64 2.30
N THR A 144 -8.38 1.36 2.83
CA THR A 144 -8.78 2.68 2.36
C THR A 144 -8.33 3.75 3.34
N ILE A 145 -7.61 4.75 2.83
CA ILE A 145 -7.28 6.00 3.53
C ILE A 145 -8.36 7.01 3.17
N TYR A 146 -8.95 7.65 4.17
CA TYR A 146 -9.97 8.69 4.08
C TYR A 146 -9.42 10.02 4.53
#